data_AF-A0A820GUD9-F1
#
_entry.id   AF-A0A820GUD9-F1
#
_cell.length_a   1.000
_cell.length_b   1.000
_cell.length_c   1.000
_cell.angle_alpha   90.00
_cell.angle_beta   90.00
_cell.angle_gamma   90.00
#
_symmetry.space_group_name_H-M   'P 1'
#
loop_
_entity.id
_entity.type
_entity.pdbx_description
1 polymer ?
#
loop_
_entity_poly.entity_id
_entity_poly.type
_entity_poly.pdbx_seq_one_letter_code
_entity_poly.pdbx_strand_id
1 'polypeptide(L)'
;CSKEFCLTDLTEHCVILTNELHSITYQYNEFKQTINEQKQNPQNHSLIKQINQWEIKSIDKVQQKAQEYRENVTESLQTCINDIEMKFKDLDEQIKQIQKENEFNEINLNYLRNQLKEMTEELNNPLKISIKEDLQSLINKISIVSSK
;
A
#
# COMPACT_ATOMS: atom_id res chain seq x y z
N CYS A 1 32.63 49.55 -32.89
CA CYS A 1 32.37 48.16 -33.33
C CYS A 1 30.96 47.70 -32.90
N SER A 2 30.21 47.00 -33.76
CA SER A 2 29.03 46.16 -33.40
C SER A 2 29.00 44.84 -34.21
N LYS A 3 30.19 44.18 -34.30
CA LYS A 3 30.56 42.84 -34.86
C LYS A 3 30.22 42.60 -36.36
N GLU A 4 30.97 41.87 -37.21
CA GLU A 4 32.27 41.21 -37.14
C GLU A 4 33.39 42.00 -37.89
N PHE A 5 34.67 41.66 -37.59
CA PHE A 5 35.92 42.14 -38.21
C PHE A 5 36.28 43.63 -38.11
N CYS A 6 36.15 44.23 -36.91
CA CYS A 6 36.82 45.50 -36.62
C CYS A 6 38.33 45.28 -36.44
N LEU A 7 39.14 45.75 -37.38
CA LEU A 7 40.61 45.69 -37.30
C LEU A 7 41.17 46.51 -36.13
N THR A 8 40.45 47.55 -35.70
CA THR A 8 40.88 48.48 -34.64
C THR A 8 40.79 47.86 -33.25
N ASP A 9 39.80 46.98 -33.02
CA ASP A 9 39.51 46.37 -31.71
C ASP A 9 39.75 44.84 -31.71
N LEU A 10 40.50 44.34 -32.70
CA LEU A 10 40.68 42.90 -32.95
C LEU A 10 41.23 42.15 -31.73
N THR A 11 42.22 42.71 -31.05
CA THR A 11 42.83 42.09 -29.86
C THR A 11 41.82 41.96 -28.72
N GLU A 12 41.00 42.98 -28.50
CA GLU A 12 39.97 42.97 -27.46
C GLU A 12 38.87 41.95 -27.78
N HIS A 13 38.43 41.87 -29.05
CA HIS A 13 37.52 40.81 -29.49
C HIS A 13 38.09 39.42 -29.31
N CYS A 14 39.36 39.19 -29.65
CA CYS A 14 40.00 37.89 -29.46
C CYS A 14 40.02 37.48 -27.98
N VAL A 15 40.26 38.42 -27.06
CA VAL A 15 40.19 38.16 -25.62
C VAL A 15 38.76 37.79 -25.20
N ILE A 16 37.75 38.54 -25.65
CA ILE A 16 36.33 38.24 -25.36
C ILE A 16 35.94 36.86 -25.88
N LEU A 17 36.25 36.54 -27.15
CA LEU A 17 35.95 35.26 -27.77
C LEU A 17 36.67 34.09 -27.07
N THR A 18 37.90 34.31 -26.60
CA THR A 18 38.65 33.30 -25.82
C THR A 18 37.96 33.04 -24.49
N ASN A 19 37.49 34.09 -23.81
CA ASN A 19 36.73 33.95 -22.56
C ASN A 19 35.38 33.26 -22.77
N GLU A 20 34.66 33.59 -23.87
CA GLU A 20 33.44 32.89 -24.26
C GLU A 20 33.71 31.40 -24.52
N LEU A 21 34.78 31.06 -25.25
CA LEU A 21 35.16 29.67 -25.50
C LEU A 21 35.53 28.92 -24.22
N HIS A 22 36.23 29.57 -23.28
CA HIS A 22 36.50 28.99 -21.96
C HIS A 22 35.21 28.72 -21.18
N SER A 23 34.25 29.65 -21.20
CA SER A 23 32.94 29.45 -20.57
C SER A 23 32.17 28.27 -21.18
N ILE A 24 32.14 28.18 -22.52
CA ILE A 24 31.53 27.05 -23.23
C ILE A 24 32.22 25.74 -22.86
N THR A 25 33.56 25.74 -22.79
CA THR A 25 34.35 24.54 -22.43
C THR A 25 34.04 24.09 -20.99
N TYR A 26 33.89 25.03 -20.07
CA TYR A 26 33.47 24.74 -18.69
C TYR A 26 32.08 24.10 -18.65
N GLN A 27 31.09 24.72 -19.28
CA GLN A 27 29.72 24.18 -19.35
C GLN A 27 29.68 22.78 -20.00
N TYR A 28 30.48 22.55 -21.05
CA TYR A 28 30.61 21.24 -21.67
C TYR A 28 31.14 20.19 -20.70
N ASN A 29 32.15 20.53 -19.91
CA ASN A 29 32.73 19.61 -18.93
C ASN A 29 31.74 19.30 -17.79
N GLU A 30 31.00 20.29 -17.30
CA GLU A 30 29.92 20.08 -16.32
C GLU A 30 28.84 19.14 -16.88
N PHE A 31 28.38 19.39 -18.10
CA PHE A 31 27.37 18.54 -18.73
C PHE A 31 27.87 17.10 -18.95
N LYS A 32 29.12 16.94 -19.39
CA LYS A 32 29.77 15.62 -19.53
C LYS A 32 29.82 14.88 -18.20
N GLN A 33 30.13 15.60 -17.11
CA GLN A 33 30.09 15.03 -15.76
C GLN A 33 28.66 14.59 -15.39
N THR A 34 27.65 15.43 -15.60
CA THR A 34 26.25 15.07 -15.35
C THR A 34 25.81 13.83 -16.13
N ILE A 35 26.20 13.69 -17.41
CA ILE A 35 25.92 12.48 -18.20
C ILE A 35 26.57 11.25 -17.55
N ASN A 36 27.83 11.37 -17.13
CA ASN A 36 28.55 10.25 -16.53
C ASN A 36 27.91 9.83 -15.18
N GLU A 37 27.50 10.79 -14.37
CA GLU A 37 26.78 10.54 -13.11
C GLU A 37 25.45 9.81 -13.36
N GLN A 38 24.68 10.24 -14.35
CA GLN A 38 23.42 9.56 -14.73
C GLN A 38 23.66 8.15 -15.28
N LYS A 39 24.75 7.92 -16.02
CA LYS A 39 25.14 6.59 -16.49
C LYS A 39 25.56 5.66 -15.35
N GLN A 40 26.31 6.17 -14.38
CA GLN A 40 26.77 5.41 -13.23
C GLN A 40 25.65 5.14 -12.22
N ASN A 41 24.70 6.07 -12.08
CA ASN A 41 23.59 5.95 -11.17
C ASN A 41 22.23 6.32 -11.83
N PRO A 42 21.69 5.45 -12.70
CA PRO A 42 20.40 5.68 -13.35
C PRO A 42 19.23 5.81 -12.36
N GLN A 43 19.37 5.26 -11.15
CA GLN A 43 18.35 5.34 -10.10
C GLN A 43 18.11 6.77 -9.62
N ASN A 44 19.09 7.66 -9.80
CA ASN A 44 18.94 9.07 -9.48
C ASN A 44 18.14 9.86 -10.51
N HIS A 45 17.88 9.28 -11.69
CA HIS A 45 17.12 9.93 -12.75
C HIS A 45 15.70 10.28 -12.28
N SER A 46 15.22 11.46 -12.66
CA SER A 46 13.93 11.99 -12.22
C SER A 46 12.76 11.06 -12.56
N LEU A 47 12.76 10.45 -13.74
CA LEU A 47 11.74 9.47 -14.15
C LEU A 47 11.74 8.21 -13.28
N ILE A 48 12.91 7.71 -12.88
CA ILE A 48 12.99 6.55 -11.97
C ILE A 48 12.49 6.92 -10.58
N LYS A 49 12.86 8.10 -10.08
CA LYS A 49 12.30 8.62 -8.82
C LYS A 49 10.78 8.74 -8.84
N GLN A 50 10.18 9.12 -9.97
CA GLN A 50 8.71 9.13 -10.12
C GLN A 50 8.10 7.74 -10.01
N ILE A 51 8.74 6.72 -10.62
CA ILE A 51 8.31 5.32 -10.48
C ILE A 51 8.40 4.87 -9.02
N ASN A 52 9.51 5.16 -8.34
CA ASN A 52 9.69 4.80 -6.94
C ASN A 52 8.66 5.48 -6.03
N GLN A 53 8.35 6.76 -6.28
CA GLN A 53 7.31 7.46 -5.54
C GLN A 53 5.91 6.87 -5.78
N TRP A 54 5.63 6.47 -7.02
CA TRP A 54 4.38 5.79 -7.35
C TRP A 54 4.29 4.42 -6.65
N GLU A 55 5.39 3.65 -6.62
CA GLU A 55 5.47 2.35 -5.94
C GLU A 55 5.19 2.50 -4.44
N ILE A 56 5.90 3.41 -3.76
CA ILE A 56 5.73 3.67 -2.32
C ILE A 56 4.27 4.05 -2.02
N LYS A 57 3.70 5.00 -2.76
CA LYS A 57 2.30 5.42 -2.57
C LYS A 57 1.32 4.27 -2.81
N SER A 58 1.61 3.39 -3.76
CA SER A 58 0.76 2.25 -4.08
C SER A 58 0.78 1.20 -2.97
N ILE A 59 1.96 0.90 -2.42
CA ILE A 59 2.13 0.01 -1.28
C ILE A 59 1.38 0.55 -0.07
N ASP A 60 1.58 1.83 0.27
CA ASP A 60 0.89 2.49 1.39
C ASP A 60 -0.63 2.37 1.25
N LYS A 61 -1.17 2.62 0.05
CA LYS A 61 -2.61 2.55 -0.20
C LYS A 61 -3.15 1.13 -0.01
N VAL A 62 -2.42 0.11 -0.47
CA VAL A 62 -2.80 -1.31 -0.26
C VAL A 62 -2.76 -1.65 1.23
N GLN A 63 -1.71 -1.24 1.94
CA GLN A 63 -1.55 -1.51 3.36
C GLN A 63 -2.66 -0.86 4.20
N GLN A 64 -2.99 0.41 3.94
CA GLN A 64 -4.08 1.11 4.61
C GLN A 64 -5.41 0.41 4.38
N LYS A 65 -5.73 0.07 3.13
CA LYS A 65 -7.00 -0.59 2.82
C LYS A 65 -7.09 -2.00 3.41
N ALA A 66 -5.98 -2.75 3.38
CA ALA A 66 -5.90 -4.06 4.04
C ALA A 66 -6.11 -3.95 5.55
N GLN A 67 -5.58 -2.91 6.19
CA GLN A 67 -5.77 -2.67 7.61
C GLN A 67 -7.24 -2.34 7.94
N GLU A 68 -7.87 -1.46 7.18
CA GLU A 68 -9.31 -1.16 7.30
C GLU A 68 -10.17 -2.43 7.18
N TYR A 69 -9.86 -3.31 6.23
CA TYR A 69 -10.59 -4.57 6.09
C TYR A 69 -10.36 -5.53 7.26
N ARG A 70 -9.15 -5.60 7.82
CA ARG A 70 -8.88 -6.40 9.02
C ARG A 70 -9.66 -5.87 10.22
N GLU A 71 -9.76 -4.55 10.38
CA GLU A 71 -10.52 -3.93 11.46
C GLU A 71 -12.02 -4.25 11.33
N ASN A 72 -12.60 -4.09 10.14
CA ASN A 72 -14.00 -4.43 9.89
C ASN A 72 -14.33 -5.92 10.17
N VAL A 73 -13.43 -6.82 9.76
CA VAL A 73 -13.57 -8.26 10.05
C VAL A 73 -13.46 -8.51 11.55
N THR A 74 -12.51 -7.86 12.23
CA THR A 74 -12.30 -8.02 13.67
C THR A 74 -13.52 -7.56 14.47
N GLU A 75 -14.10 -6.41 14.14
CA GLU A 75 -15.32 -5.90 14.77
C GLU A 75 -16.52 -6.86 14.58
N SER A 76 -16.66 -7.39 13.36
CA SER A 76 -17.69 -8.38 13.03
C SER A 76 -17.50 -9.69 13.83
N LEU A 77 -16.24 -10.15 13.96
CA LEU A 77 -15.89 -11.34 14.75
C LEU A 77 -16.15 -11.12 16.24
N GLN A 78 -15.80 -9.94 16.78
CA GLN A 78 -16.10 -9.60 18.17
C GLN A 78 -17.60 -9.63 18.46
N THR A 79 -18.41 -9.12 17.53
CA THR A 79 -19.88 -9.19 17.64
C THR A 79 -20.36 -10.64 17.68
N CYS A 80 -19.82 -11.50 16.81
CA CYS A 80 -20.15 -12.93 16.81
C CYS A 80 -19.73 -13.63 18.10
N ILE A 81 -18.54 -13.31 18.63
CA ILE A 81 -18.04 -13.87 19.89
C ILE A 81 -18.96 -13.46 21.05
N ASN A 82 -19.37 -12.19 21.12
CA ASN A 82 -20.28 -11.71 22.15
C ASN A 82 -21.65 -12.42 22.08
N ASP A 83 -22.18 -12.65 20.87
CA ASP A 83 -23.41 -13.41 20.66
C ASP A 83 -23.27 -14.85 21.20
N ILE A 84 -22.13 -15.50 20.93
CA ILE A 84 -21.83 -16.85 21.43
C ILE A 84 -21.66 -16.86 22.95
N GLU A 85 -20.98 -15.87 23.54
CA GLU A 85 -20.81 -15.76 24.99
C GLU A 85 -22.16 -15.65 25.72
N MET A 86 -23.13 -14.91 25.16
CA MET A 86 -24.48 -14.85 25.71
C MET A 86 -25.17 -16.22 25.68
N LYS A 87 -25.15 -16.90 24.52
CA LYS A 87 -25.71 -18.25 24.39
C LYS A 87 -25.03 -19.25 25.33
N PHE A 88 -23.72 -19.11 25.53
CA PHE A 88 -22.95 -19.97 26.42
C PHE A 88 -23.35 -19.79 27.88
N LYS A 89 -23.63 -18.56 28.33
CA LYS A 89 -24.16 -18.30 29.68
C LYS A 89 -25.52 -18.96 29.89
N ASP A 90 -26.42 -18.85 28.93
CA ASP A 90 -27.74 -19.50 28.99
C ASP A 90 -27.62 -21.02 29.06
N LEU A 91 -26.65 -21.59 28.32
CA LEU A 91 -26.37 -23.03 28.33
C LEU A 91 -25.78 -23.49 29.67
N ASP A 92 -24.88 -22.71 30.27
CA ASP A 92 -24.29 -22.97 31.59
C ASP A 92 -25.36 -22.98 32.69
N GLU A 93 -26.30 -22.03 32.66
CA GLU A 93 -27.44 -21.99 33.58
C GLU A 93 -28.33 -23.23 33.43
N GLN A 94 -28.64 -23.63 32.20
CA GLN A 94 -29.40 -24.85 31.93
C GLN A 94 -28.70 -26.11 32.45
N ILE A 95 -27.39 -26.24 32.22
CA ILE A 95 -26.59 -27.37 32.72
C ILE A 95 -26.62 -27.41 34.25
N LYS A 96 -26.41 -26.27 34.92
CA LYS A 96 -26.48 -26.17 36.39
C LYS A 96 -27.85 -26.56 36.93
N GLN A 97 -28.92 -26.14 36.26
CA GLN A 97 -30.29 -26.49 36.68
C GLN A 97 -30.52 -28.00 36.56
N ILE A 98 -30.15 -28.60 35.43
CA ILE A 98 -30.26 -30.06 35.21
C ILE A 98 -29.46 -30.84 36.26
N GLN A 99 -28.24 -30.39 36.56
CA GLN A 99 -27.40 -31.01 37.59
C GLN A 99 -28.02 -30.92 38.99
N LYS A 100 -28.66 -29.78 39.29
CA LYS A 100 -29.31 -29.53 40.58
C LYS A 100 -30.57 -30.36 40.77
N GLU A 101 -31.39 -30.45 39.73
CA GLU A 101 -32.62 -31.26 39.72
C GLU A 101 -32.30 -32.76 39.67
N ASN A 102 -31.13 -33.12 39.12
CA ASN A 102 -30.69 -34.49 38.88
C ASN A 102 -31.69 -35.30 38.02
N GLU A 103 -32.48 -34.58 37.20
CA GLU A 103 -33.45 -35.12 36.27
C GLU A 103 -33.00 -34.79 34.85
N PHE A 104 -32.47 -35.79 34.15
CA PHE A 104 -32.09 -35.67 32.75
C PHE A 104 -32.41 -36.95 31.99
N ASN A 105 -32.62 -36.79 30.69
CA ASN A 105 -32.82 -37.88 29.77
C ASN A 105 -31.97 -37.64 28.51
N GLU A 106 -32.03 -38.58 27.57
CA GLU A 106 -31.29 -38.52 26.32
C GLU A 106 -31.64 -37.28 25.48
N ILE A 107 -32.88 -36.79 25.55
CA ILE A 107 -33.34 -35.59 24.83
C ILE A 107 -32.60 -34.37 25.36
N ASN A 108 -32.54 -34.20 26.69
CA ASN A 108 -31.82 -33.09 27.33
C ASN A 108 -30.34 -33.09 26.93
N LEU A 109 -29.69 -34.26 27.01
CA LEU A 109 -28.27 -34.38 26.66
C LEU A 109 -28.01 -34.14 25.17
N ASN A 110 -28.90 -34.59 24.29
CA ASN A 110 -28.77 -34.36 22.85
C ASN A 110 -28.97 -32.88 22.49
N TYR A 111 -29.93 -32.21 23.14
CA TYR A 111 -30.14 -30.77 22.99
C TYR A 111 -28.88 -29.98 23.35
N LEU A 112 -28.29 -30.23 24.53
CA LEU A 112 -27.06 -29.56 24.96
C LEU A 112 -25.90 -29.78 23.97
N ARG A 113 -25.73 -31.01 23.46
CA ARG A 113 -24.69 -31.31 22.45
C ARG A 113 -24.93 -30.55 21.14
N ASN A 114 -26.18 -30.47 20.68
CA ASN A 114 -26.51 -29.74 19.47
C ASN A 114 -26.24 -28.24 19.63
N GLN A 115 -26.60 -27.65 20.77
CA GLN A 115 -26.29 -26.25 21.07
C GLN A 115 -24.78 -25.97 21.05
N LEU A 116 -23.97 -26.83 21.67
CA LEU A 116 -22.51 -26.70 21.61
C LEU A 116 -21.96 -26.81 20.18
N LYS A 117 -22.53 -27.71 19.37
CA LYS A 117 -22.14 -27.90 17.98
C LYS A 117 -22.49 -26.67 17.14
N GLU A 118 -23.69 -26.13 17.28
CA GLU A 118 -24.14 -24.91 16.60
C GLU A 118 -23.24 -23.72 16.93
N MET A 119 -22.94 -23.49 18.22
CA MET A 119 -22.01 -22.42 18.63
C MET A 119 -20.60 -22.62 18.07
N THR A 120 -20.13 -23.87 17.97
CA THR A 120 -18.84 -24.19 17.35
C THR A 120 -18.84 -23.88 15.86
N GLU A 121 -19.93 -24.20 15.15
CA GLU A 121 -20.08 -23.90 13.74
C GLU A 121 -20.14 -22.38 13.50
N GLU A 122 -20.91 -21.64 14.31
CA GLU A 122 -21.00 -20.18 14.25
C GLU A 122 -19.65 -19.49 14.51
N LEU A 123 -18.86 -19.99 15.48
CA LEU A 123 -17.53 -19.45 15.79
C LEU A 123 -16.56 -19.59 14.61
N ASN A 124 -16.58 -20.76 13.95
CA ASN A 124 -15.66 -21.08 12.86
C ASN A 124 -16.10 -20.47 11.52
N ASN A 125 -17.42 -20.32 11.32
CA ASN A 125 -18.01 -19.78 10.10
C ASN A 125 -19.08 -18.74 10.47
N PRO A 126 -18.68 -17.52 10.84
CA PRO A 126 -19.62 -16.45 11.13
C PRO A 126 -20.43 -16.11 9.88
N LEU A 127 -21.71 -16.49 9.87
CA LEU A 127 -22.65 -16.37 8.73
C LEU A 127 -22.81 -14.93 8.20
N LYS A 128 -22.33 -13.93 8.94
CA LYS A 128 -22.51 -12.49 8.68
C LYS A 128 -21.41 -11.87 7.82
N ILE A 129 -20.31 -12.58 7.52
CA ILE A 129 -19.18 -12.00 6.76
C ILE A 129 -18.74 -12.91 5.60
N SER A 130 -18.44 -12.28 4.46
CA SER A 130 -17.84 -12.94 3.30
C SER A 130 -16.84 -12.00 2.66
N ILE A 131 -15.65 -12.51 2.32
CA ILE A 131 -14.65 -11.75 1.57
C ILE A 131 -14.94 -11.94 0.08
N LYS A 132 -15.04 -10.84 -0.65
CA LYS A 132 -15.23 -10.82 -2.11
C LYS A 132 -14.18 -9.93 -2.73
N GLU A 133 -13.66 -10.34 -3.88
CA GLU A 133 -12.77 -9.51 -4.68
C GLU A 133 -13.58 -8.57 -5.56
N ASP A 134 -13.25 -7.28 -5.50
CA ASP A 134 -13.78 -6.28 -6.42
C ASP A 134 -12.87 -6.21 -7.66
N LEU A 135 -13.47 -6.01 -8.82
CA LEU A 135 -12.78 -5.87 -10.10
C LEU A 135 -12.19 -4.46 -10.29
N GLN A 136 -12.57 -3.49 -9.44
CA GLN A 136 -12.06 -2.13 -9.53
C GLN A 136 -10.63 -2.01 -8.99
N SER A 137 -9.75 -1.37 -9.77
CA SER A 137 -8.33 -1.23 -9.42
C SER A 137 -8.12 -0.25 -8.25
N LEU A 138 -7.57 -0.76 -7.14
CA LEU A 138 -7.16 0.09 -6.01
C LEU A 138 -5.99 1.01 -6.37
N ILE A 139 -5.09 0.57 -7.25
CA ILE A 139 -3.86 1.26 -7.62
C ILE A 139 -4.01 1.86 -9.03
N ASN A 140 -3.60 3.13 -9.18
CA ASN A 140 -3.57 3.77 -10.49
C ASN A 140 -2.42 3.21 -11.33
N LYS A 141 -2.67 2.85 -12.59
CA LYS A 141 -1.63 2.41 -13.51
C LYS A 141 -0.80 3.60 -14.03
N ILE A 142 0.54 3.49 -13.99
CA ILE A 142 1.43 4.40 -14.72
C ILE A 142 1.80 3.84 -16.08
N SER A 143 2.02 4.70 -17.07
CA SER A 143 2.38 4.32 -18.44
C SER A 143 3.57 5.15 -18.91
N ILE A 144 4.49 4.50 -19.63
CA ILE A 144 5.64 5.17 -20.25
C ILE A 144 5.24 5.52 -21.68
N VAL A 145 5.16 6.82 -21.97
CA VAL A 145 4.84 7.32 -23.31
C VAL A 145 6.12 7.89 -23.91
N SER A 146 6.60 7.28 -25.00
CA SER A 146 7.72 7.82 -25.77
C SER A 146 7.16 8.73 -26.86
N SER A 147 7.48 10.02 -26.80
CA SER A 147 7.25 10.94 -27.93
C SER A 147 8.39 10.76 -28.92
N LYS A 148 8.06 10.49 -30.19
CA LYS A 148 9.03 10.44 -31.29
C LYS A 148 9.33 11.84 -31.81
#